data_AF-A0A2J7VIP0-F1
#
_entry.id   AF-A0A2J7VIP0-F1
#
_cell.length_a   1.000
_cell.length_b   1.000
_cell.length_c   1.000
_cell.angle_alpha   90.00
_cell.angle_beta   90.00
_cell.angle_gamma   90.00
#
_symmetry.space_group_name_H-M   'P 1'
#
loop_
_entity.id
_entity.type
_entity.pdbx_description
1 polymer ?
#
loop_
_entity_poly.entity_id
_entity_poly.type
_entity_poly.pdbx_seq_one_letter_code
_entity_poly.pdbx_strand_id
1 'polypeptide(L)'
;MMVAKTCYNRLFTAMSIQLEKLPFDDKSDPQSSADLRRRADWIAGMLMALVLLACAFAWRVQPQEPVPAPHPQTVSHLHPRIASVAMDSGENGALEILVDQDTALYEASAVTDLAKTAMTISAGLKKYFPEARADKVRFIGRWPVAGMERFVVNTRMLELTFSWEELMADDFDASLPFQEVLNQAEAVGYAKPEDRKLVEGFCNDPIAKTAGPFCRRALDSTRGSAGGRAV
;
A
#
# COMPACT_ATOMS: atom_id res chain seq x y z
N MET A 1 -21.00 -16.94 -3.30
CA MET A 1 -22.44 -17.27 -3.22
C MET A 1 -22.73 -18.65 -2.59
N MET A 2 -21.84 -19.65 -2.69
CA MET A 2 -22.03 -20.98 -2.08
C MET A 2 -21.98 -21.00 -0.54
N VAL A 3 -21.13 -20.17 0.11
CA VAL A 3 -20.91 -20.22 1.57
C VAL A 3 -22.12 -19.75 2.39
N ALA A 4 -22.91 -18.80 1.86
CA ALA A 4 -24.12 -18.31 2.52
C ALA A 4 -25.20 -19.41 2.64
N LYS A 5 -25.29 -20.29 1.63
CA LYS A 5 -26.21 -21.44 1.62
C LYS A 5 -25.81 -22.48 2.69
N THR A 6 -24.51 -22.68 2.89
CA THR A 6 -23.98 -23.64 3.86
C THR A 6 -24.16 -23.18 5.32
N CYS A 7 -23.99 -21.87 5.58
CA CYS A 7 -24.29 -21.30 6.90
C CYS A 7 -25.79 -21.35 7.23
N TYR A 8 -26.65 -20.99 6.28
CA TYR A 8 -28.10 -21.01 6.50
C TYR A 8 -28.62 -22.44 6.76
N ASN A 9 -28.16 -23.43 5.99
CA ASN A 9 -28.56 -24.83 6.21
C ASN A 9 -28.09 -25.39 7.55
N ARG A 10 -26.88 -25.04 8.03
CA ARG A 10 -26.40 -25.52 9.34
C ARG A 10 -27.07 -24.83 10.53
N LEU A 11 -27.44 -23.55 10.38
CA LEU A 11 -28.25 -22.83 11.37
C LEU A 11 -29.67 -23.39 11.47
N PHE A 12 -30.30 -23.71 10.33
CA PHE A 12 -31.66 -24.25 10.32
C PHE A 12 -31.73 -25.64 10.98
N THR A 13 -30.76 -26.52 10.73
CA THR A 13 -30.71 -27.87 11.35
C THR A 13 -30.38 -27.82 12.84
N ALA A 14 -29.57 -26.86 13.30
CA ALA A 14 -29.24 -26.71 14.72
C ALA A 14 -30.44 -26.17 15.54
N MET A 15 -31.27 -25.32 14.94
CA MET A 15 -32.44 -24.73 15.60
C MET A 15 -33.62 -25.70 15.70
N SER A 16 -33.84 -26.57 14.71
CA SER A 16 -34.91 -27.57 14.74
C SER A 16 -34.66 -28.69 15.76
N ILE A 17 -33.40 -29.03 16.06
CA ILE A 17 -33.06 -30.04 17.08
C ILE A 17 -33.31 -29.53 18.53
N GLN A 18 -33.30 -28.22 18.74
CA GLN A 18 -33.55 -27.61 20.07
C GLN A 18 -35.04 -27.47 20.40
N LEU A 19 -35.93 -27.43 19.40
CA LEU A 19 -37.37 -27.28 19.60
C LEU A 19 -38.10 -28.60 19.94
N GLU A 20 -37.49 -29.76 19.64
CA GLU A 20 -38.12 -31.07 19.83
C GLU A 20 -37.87 -31.71 21.22
N LYS A 21 -37.13 -31.02 22.11
CA LYS A 21 -36.75 -31.52 23.45
C LYS A 21 -37.25 -30.66 24.61
N LEU A 22 -38.38 -29.98 24.47
CA LEU A 22 -39.03 -29.29 25.59
C LEU A 22 -40.13 -30.19 26.17
N PRO A 23 -39.91 -30.82 27.34
CA PRO A 23 -41.01 -31.47 28.06
C PRO A 23 -41.96 -30.38 28.55
N PHE A 24 -43.18 -30.38 28.01
CA PHE A 24 -44.30 -29.67 28.63
C PHE A 24 -44.73 -30.51 29.84
N ASP A 25 -44.14 -30.21 30.99
CA ASP A 25 -44.60 -30.74 32.27
C ASP A 25 -45.39 -29.67 33.00
N ASP A 26 -46.69 -29.91 33.08
CA ASP A 26 -47.74 -29.09 33.68
C ASP A 26 -47.72 -29.28 35.20
N LYS A 27 -46.81 -28.56 35.89
CA LYS A 27 -46.87 -28.17 37.32
C LYS A 27 -45.53 -27.61 37.78
N SER A 28 -45.37 -26.29 37.83
CA SER A 28 -44.35 -25.68 38.69
C SER A 28 -44.63 -24.20 38.96
N ASP A 29 -44.36 -23.80 40.20
CA ASP A 29 -44.61 -22.48 40.78
C ASP A 29 -44.17 -21.31 39.88
N PRO A 30 -44.94 -20.19 39.86
CA PRO A 30 -44.73 -19.06 38.97
C PRO A 30 -43.37 -18.35 39.14
N GLN A 31 -42.67 -18.56 40.26
CA GLN A 31 -41.33 -18.00 40.50
C GLN A 31 -40.19 -18.84 39.90
N SER A 32 -40.33 -20.17 39.82
CA SER A 32 -39.29 -21.08 39.29
C SER A 32 -39.14 -20.97 37.77
N SER A 33 -40.26 -20.80 37.07
CA SER A 33 -40.31 -20.68 35.60
C SER A 33 -39.72 -19.36 35.08
N ALA A 34 -39.75 -18.29 35.86
CA ALA A 34 -39.18 -16.99 35.49
C ALA A 34 -37.64 -17.01 35.51
N ASP A 35 -37.02 -17.66 36.52
CA ASP A 35 -35.57 -17.77 36.62
C ASP A 35 -34.96 -18.71 35.57
N LEU A 36 -35.68 -19.79 35.21
CA LEU A 36 -35.29 -20.69 34.13
C LEU A 36 -35.34 -20.01 32.75
N ARG A 37 -36.38 -19.21 32.48
CA ARG A 37 -36.47 -18.41 31.24
C ARG A 37 -35.36 -17.37 31.16
N ARG A 38 -35.05 -16.68 32.27
CA ARG A 38 -33.97 -15.68 32.32
C ARG A 38 -32.60 -16.28 32.04
N ARG A 39 -32.34 -17.50 32.51
CA ARG A 39 -31.10 -18.24 32.22
C ARG A 39 -31.05 -18.72 30.76
N ALA A 40 -32.18 -19.19 30.22
CA ALA A 40 -32.28 -19.60 28.82
C ALA A 40 -32.04 -18.42 27.87
N ASP A 41 -32.60 -17.24 28.17
CA ASP A 41 -32.40 -16.02 27.39
C ASP A 41 -30.94 -15.56 27.40
N TRP A 42 -30.26 -15.67 28.55
CA TRP A 42 -28.83 -15.36 28.68
C TRP A 42 -27.95 -16.32 27.87
N ILE A 43 -28.26 -17.62 27.88
CA ILE A 43 -27.53 -18.63 27.11
C ILE A 43 -27.76 -18.44 25.61
N ALA A 44 -29.00 -18.17 25.20
CA ALA A 44 -29.35 -17.87 23.81
C ALA A 44 -28.66 -16.59 23.31
N GLY A 45 -28.62 -15.54 24.13
CA GLY A 45 -27.90 -14.30 23.84
C GLY A 45 -26.40 -14.51 23.66
N MET A 46 -25.77 -15.30 24.54
CA MET A 46 -24.35 -15.63 24.41
C MET A 46 -24.03 -16.44 23.15
N LEU A 47 -24.88 -17.43 22.81
CA LEU A 47 -24.72 -18.23 21.59
C LEU A 47 -24.84 -17.37 20.34
N MET A 48 -25.84 -16.47 20.28
CA MET A 48 -25.99 -15.52 19.18
C MET A 48 -24.80 -14.58 19.03
N ALA A 49 -24.27 -14.06 20.15
CA ALA A 49 -23.10 -13.19 20.14
C ALA A 49 -21.86 -13.93 19.61
N LEU A 50 -21.65 -15.19 20.00
CA LEU A 50 -20.55 -16.03 19.53
C LEU A 50 -20.64 -16.32 18.03
N VAL A 51 -21.85 -16.60 17.52
CA VAL A 51 -22.08 -16.81 16.09
C VAL A 51 -21.80 -15.53 15.29
N LEU A 52 -22.25 -14.38 15.76
CA LEU A 52 -21.97 -13.09 15.11
C LEU A 52 -20.47 -12.77 15.09
N LEU A 53 -19.76 -13.04 16.19
CA LEU A 53 -18.30 -12.88 16.28
C LEU A 53 -17.57 -13.81 15.30
N ALA A 54 -18.00 -15.07 15.21
CA ALA A 54 -17.44 -16.03 14.26
C ALA A 54 -17.70 -15.61 12.80
N CYS A 55 -18.88 -15.09 12.48
CA CYS A 55 -19.20 -14.56 11.15
C CYS A 55 -18.38 -13.31 10.82
N ALA A 56 -18.20 -12.38 11.77
CA ALA A 56 -17.36 -11.20 11.57
C ALA A 56 -15.89 -11.56 11.35
N PHE A 57 -15.39 -12.57 12.08
CA PHE A 57 -14.04 -13.09 11.90
C PHE A 57 -13.88 -13.78 10.54
N ALA A 58 -14.84 -14.61 10.12
CA ALA A 58 -14.84 -15.27 8.82
C ALA A 58 -14.92 -14.28 7.65
N TRP A 59 -15.58 -13.13 7.82
CA TRP A 59 -15.56 -12.04 6.84
C TRP A 59 -14.22 -11.31 6.78
N ARG A 60 -13.56 -11.09 7.92
CA ARG A 60 -12.20 -10.52 7.93
C ARG A 60 -11.14 -11.46 7.37
N VAL A 61 -11.36 -12.76 7.48
CA VAL A 61 -10.43 -13.82 7.03
C VAL A 61 -10.92 -14.43 5.73
N GLN A 62 -11.63 -13.70 4.87
CA GLN A 62 -11.65 -14.11 3.46
C GLN A 62 -10.29 -13.74 2.87
N PRO A 63 -9.43 -14.72 2.52
CA PRO A 63 -8.37 -14.43 1.58
C PRO A 63 -9.11 -14.00 0.31
N GLN A 64 -8.96 -12.74 -0.10
CA GLN A 64 -9.26 -12.45 -1.48
C GLN A 64 -8.33 -13.36 -2.29
N GLU A 65 -8.88 -14.43 -2.88
CA GLU A 65 -8.15 -15.14 -3.90
C GLU A 65 -7.74 -14.07 -4.91
N PRO A 66 -6.44 -13.86 -5.15
CA PRO A 66 -6.02 -12.86 -6.10
C PRO A 66 -6.60 -13.28 -7.44
N VAL A 67 -7.57 -12.50 -7.94
CA VAL A 67 -7.91 -12.55 -9.36
C VAL A 67 -6.58 -12.44 -10.09
N PRO A 68 -6.19 -13.43 -10.93
CA PRO A 68 -4.89 -13.41 -11.57
C PRO A 68 -4.80 -12.10 -12.34
N ALA A 69 -3.95 -11.19 -11.84
CA ALA A 69 -3.76 -9.92 -12.50
C ALA A 69 -3.31 -10.24 -13.93
N PRO A 70 -3.96 -9.66 -14.96
CA PRO A 70 -3.57 -9.90 -16.34
C PRO A 70 -2.08 -9.59 -16.48
N HIS A 71 -1.35 -10.45 -17.19
CA HIS A 71 0.08 -10.24 -17.44
C HIS A 71 0.27 -8.84 -18.02
N PRO A 72 1.09 -7.97 -17.40
CA PRO A 72 1.19 -6.58 -17.83
C PRO A 72 1.76 -6.53 -19.24
N GLN A 73 1.05 -5.89 -20.16
CA GLN A 73 1.47 -5.75 -21.56
C GLN A 73 2.48 -4.61 -21.75
N THR A 74 2.43 -3.59 -20.87
CA THR A 74 3.34 -2.45 -20.89
C THR A 74 3.78 -2.10 -19.47
N VAL A 75 4.89 -1.38 -19.33
CA VAL A 75 5.41 -0.91 -18.03
C VAL A 75 4.36 -0.08 -17.27
N SER A 76 3.50 0.66 -17.98
CA SER A 76 2.43 1.45 -17.36
C SER A 76 1.41 0.61 -16.56
N HIS A 77 1.30 -0.69 -16.85
CA HIS A 77 0.41 -1.60 -16.13
C HIS A 77 1.02 -2.19 -14.86
N LEU A 78 2.30 -1.89 -14.54
CA LEU A 78 2.97 -2.44 -13.36
C LEU A 78 2.44 -1.85 -12.04
N HIS A 79 1.94 -0.62 -12.07
CA HIS A 79 1.41 0.03 -10.88
C HIS A 79 0.34 1.06 -11.26
N PRO A 80 -0.81 1.12 -10.56
CA PRO A 80 -1.94 1.98 -10.94
C PRO A 80 -1.63 3.48 -10.89
N ARG A 81 -0.57 3.87 -10.18
CA ARG A 81 -0.11 5.25 -10.09
C ARG A 81 0.82 5.68 -11.23
N ILE A 82 1.21 4.79 -12.15
CA ILE A 82 2.05 5.19 -13.29
C ILE A 82 1.19 6.03 -14.24
N ALA A 83 1.53 7.31 -14.37
CA ALA A 83 0.86 8.25 -15.26
C ALA A 83 1.40 8.15 -16.69
N SER A 84 2.72 7.99 -16.83
CA SER A 84 3.37 7.83 -18.13
C SER A 84 4.72 7.13 -18.00
N VAL A 85 5.14 6.50 -19.09
CA VAL A 85 6.47 5.89 -19.24
C VAL A 85 7.08 6.42 -20.53
N ALA A 86 8.30 6.92 -20.46
CA ALA A 86 9.05 7.40 -21.62
C ALA A 86 10.49 6.89 -21.57
N MET A 87 11.12 6.79 -22.73
CA MET A 87 12.56 6.58 -22.81
C MET A 87 13.20 7.93 -23.16
N ASP A 88 14.03 8.46 -22.28
CA ASP A 88 14.81 9.65 -22.58
C ASP A 88 15.86 9.29 -23.64
N SER A 89 15.74 9.90 -24.82
CA SER A 89 16.65 9.69 -25.95
C SER A 89 17.97 10.46 -25.82
N GLY A 90 18.23 11.13 -24.69
CA GLY A 90 19.48 11.80 -24.38
C GLY A 90 20.66 10.85 -24.08
N GLU A 91 21.81 11.41 -23.72
CA GLU A 91 23.09 10.70 -23.50
C GLU A 91 23.08 9.62 -22.39
N ASN A 92 22.00 9.50 -21.62
CA ASN A 92 21.92 8.59 -20.45
C ASN A 92 20.83 7.51 -20.56
N GLY A 93 20.14 7.39 -21.70
CA GLY A 93 19.20 6.28 -21.98
C GLY A 93 18.29 5.89 -20.82
N ALA A 94 17.64 6.87 -20.18
CA ALA A 94 16.90 6.64 -18.95
C ALA A 94 15.45 6.24 -19.22
N LEU A 95 14.99 5.15 -18.60
CA LEU A 95 13.58 4.83 -18.52
C LEU A 95 12.91 5.75 -17.49
N GLU A 96 12.15 6.72 -17.96
CA GLU A 96 11.42 7.66 -17.12
C GLU A 96 10.03 7.12 -16.79
N ILE A 97 9.72 7.05 -15.50
CA ILE A 97 8.45 6.56 -14.98
C ILE A 97 7.85 7.66 -14.12
N LEU A 98 6.85 8.35 -14.67
CA LEU A 98 6.08 9.35 -13.94
C LEU A 98 5.02 8.67 -13.10
N VAL A 99 5.01 8.98 -11.82
CA VAL A 99 4.12 8.38 -10.82
C VAL A 99 3.28 9.47 -10.16
N ASP A 100 1.97 9.40 -10.34
CA ASP A 100 1.02 10.26 -9.66
C ASP A 100 0.81 9.80 -8.22
N GLN A 101 1.10 10.68 -7.28
CA GLN A 101 0.97 10.39 -5.86
C GLN A 101 -0.23 11.13 -5.28
N ASP A 102 -0.82 10.56 -4.23
CA ASP A 102 -1.81 11.28 -3.44
C ASP A 102 -1.15 12.48 -2.75
N THR A 103 -1.93 13.51 -2.38
CA THR A 103 -1.40 14.65 -1.64
C THR A 103 -0.63 14.17 -0.40
N ALA A 104 0.65 14.52 -0.31
CA ALA A 104 1.48 14.17 0.83
C ALA A 104 0.91 14.81 2.10
N LEU A 105 0.59 13.98 3.10
CA LEU A 105 0.06 14.46 4.38
C LEU A 105 1.11 15.24 5.19
N TYR A 106 2.39 14.91 4.97
CA TYR A 106 3.57 15.62 5.49
C TYR A 106 4.79 15.26 4.63
N GLU A 107 5.83 16.10 4.65
CA GLU A 107 6.94 16.07 3.68
C GLU A 107 7.68 14.72 3.61
N ALA A 108 7.95 14.08 4.75
CA ALA A 108 8.65 12.79 4.80
C ALA A 108 7.86 11.63 4.15
N SER A 109 6.52 11.73 4.07
CA SER A 109 5.69 10.73 3.41
C SER A 109 5.93 10.69 1.90
N ALA A 110 6.27 11.82 1.27
CA ALA A 110 6.48 11.89 -0.18
C ALA A 110 7.64 10.98 -0.62
N VAL A 111 8.83 11.13 -0.01
CA VAL A 111 10.00 10.31 -0.33
C VAL A 111 9.73 8.83 -0.04
N THR A 112 9.11 8.55 1.11
CA THR A 112 8.77 7.18 1.53
C THR A 112 7.84 6.49 0.52
N ASP A 113 6.79 7.18 0.09
CA ASP A 113 5.78 6.63 -0.83
C ASP A 113 6.36 6.45 -2.23
N LEU A 114 7.19 7.39 -2.70
CA LEU A 114 7.88 7.24 -3.98
C LEU A 114 8.83 6.04 -3.94
N ALA A 115 9.62 5.87 -2.87
CA ALA A 115 10.54 4.74 -2.73
C ALA A 115 9.82 3.39 -2.75
N LYS A 116 8.73 3.25 -1.99
CA LYS A 116 7.91 2.03 -1.98
C LYS A 116 7.26 1.76 -3.34
N THR A 117 6.81 2.81 -4.01
CA THR A 117 6.25 2.68 -5.36
C THR A 117 7.33 2.24 -6.35
N ALA A 118 8.53 2.85 -6.28
CA ALA A 118 9.68 2.48 -7.11
C ALA A 118 10.05 1.01 -6.91
N MET A 119 10.15 0.53 -5.67
CA MET A 119 10.36 -0.90 -5.37
C MET A 119 9.33 -1.81 -6.07
N THR A 120 8.05 -1.46 -5.95
CA THR A 120 6.97 -2.26 -6.55
C THR A 120 7.09 -2.31 -8.06
N ILE A 121 7.39 -1.18 -8.69
CA ILE A 121 7.57 -1.08 -10.14
C ILE A 121 8.83 -1.83 -10.57
N SER A 122 9.94 -1.70 -9.86
CA SER A 122 11.20 -2.40 -10.15
C SER A 122 11.05 -3.92 -10.05
N ALA A 123 10.34 -4.42 -9.04
CA ALA A 123 9.98 -5.83 -8.93
C ALA A 123 9.17 -6.30 -10.17
N GLY A 124 8.23 -5.47 -10.62
CA GLY A 124 7.45 -5.71 -11.82
C GLY A 124 8.29 -5.70 -13.10
N LEU A 125 9.22 -4.75 -13.23
CA LEU A 125 10.15 -4.66 -14.36
C LEU A 125 11.02 -5.92 -14.44
N LYS A 126 11.67 -6.31 -13.33
CA LYS A 126 12.49 -7.52 -13.25
C LYS A 126 11.70 -8.78 -13.62
N LYS A 127 10.45 -8.88 -13.17
CA LYS A 127 9.61 -10.08 -13.38
C LYS A 127 9.00 -10.18 -14.77
N TYR A 128 8.48 -9.09 -15.32
CA TYR A 128 7.64 -9.10 -16.52
C TYR A 128 8.32 -8.48 -17.74
N PHE A 129 9.34 -7.66 -17.54
CA PHE A 129 10.08 -6.97 -18.61
C PHE A 129 11.61 -7.13 -18.46
N PRO A 130 12.14 -8.36 -18.26
CA PRO A 130 13.58 -8.57 -18.03
C PRO A 130 14.46 -8.19 -19.22
N GLU A 131 13.89 -8.17 -20.43
CA GLU A 131 14.58 -7.80 -21.67
C GLU A 131 14.60 -6.28 -21.91
N ALA A 132 13.88 -5.49 -21.10
CA ALA A 132 14.00 -4.04 -21.17
C ALA A 132 15.45 -3.66 -20.84
N ARG A 133 16.03 -2.79 -21.67
CA ARG A 133 17.38 -2.26 -21.47
C ARG A 133 17.30 -0.75 -21.43
N ALA A 134 17.73 -0.20 -20.31
CA ALA A 134 18.00 1.21 -20.11
C ALA A 134 19.31 1.30 -19.33
N ASP A 135 20.05 2.38 -19.45
CA ASP A 135 21.25 2.58 -18.62
C ASP A 135 20.81 2.99 -17.21
N LYS A 136 19.71 3.76 -17.12
CA LYS A 136 19.15 4.28 -15.88
C LYS A 136 17.64 4.10 -15.81
N VAL A 137 17.12 4.11 -14.59
CA VAL A 137 15.69 4.25 -14.32
C VAL A 137 15.48 5.53 -13.50
N ARG A 138 14.54 6.37 -13.94
CA ARG A 138 14.18 7.61 -13.24
C ARG A 138 12.72 7.52 -12.81
N PHE A 139 12.50 7.49 -11.50
CA PHE A 139 11.17 7.58 -10.92
C PHE A 139 10.86 9.03 -10.59
N ILE A 140 9.83 9.57 -11.24
CA ILE A 140 9.41 10.96 -11.08
C ILE A 140 8.10 10.94 -10.30
N GLY A 141 8.13 11.31 -9.02
CA GLY A 141 6.93 11.46 -8.20
C GLY A 141 6.28 12.82 -8.44
N ARG A 142 4.96 12.84 -8.57
CA ARG A 142 4.16 14.06 -8.76
C ARG A 142 3.07 14.14 -7.68
N TRP A 143 3.17 15.13 -6.79
CA TRP A 143 2.21 15.33 -5.71
C TRP A 143 1.36 16.59 -5.95
N PRO A 144 0.02 16.47 -5.99
CA PRO A 144 -0.85 17.63 -5.97
C PRO A 144 -0.76 18.32 -4.61
N VAL A 145 -0.68 19.64 -4.63
CA VAL A 145 -0.58 20.45 -3.41
C VAL A 145 -1.97 20.85 -2.94
N ALA A 146 -2.23 20.70 -1.63
CA ALA A 146 -3.47 21.12 -1.00
C ALA A 146 -3.30 22.41 -0.17
N GLY A 147 -4.42 23.00 0.26
CA GLY A 147 -4.42 24.16 1.14
C GLY A 147 -3.93 25.45 0.48
N MET A 148 -3.39 26.38 1.27
CA MET A 148 -2.94 27.70 0.80
C MET A 148 -1.73 27.64 -0.13
N GLU A 149 -0.95 26.57 -0.06
CA GLU A 149 0.25 26.40 -0.88
C GLU A 149 -0.10 26.24 -2.37
N ARG A 150 -1.31 25.76 -2.70
CA ARG A 150 -1.80 25.64 -4.08
C ARG A 150 -1.83 26.96 -4.85
N PHE A 151 -1.87 28.09 -4.15
CA PHE A 151 -1.86 29.41 -4.80
C PHE A 151 -0.47 29.85 -5.25
N VAL A 152 0.58 29.12 -4.86
CA VAL A 152 1.98 29.40 -5.19
C VAL A 152 2.59 28.23 -5.98
N VAL A 153 2.25 26.99 -5.62
CA VAL A 153 2.74 25.77 -6.27
C VAL A 153 1.57 24.79 -6.45
N ASN A 154 1.21 24.50 -7.70
CA ASN A 154 0.12 23.57 -8.00
C ASN A 154 0.52 22.10 -7.76
N THR A 155 1.81 21.80 -7.93
CA THR A 155 2.32 20.43 -7.93
C THR A 155 3.78 20.42 -7.47
N ARG A 156 4.13 19.47 -6.61
CA ARG A 156 5.51 19.19 -6.20
C ARG A 156 6.03 18.01 -7.00
N MET A 157 7.30 18.05 -7.41
CA MET A 157 7.92 16.95 -8.13
C MET A 157 9.28 16.57 -7.54
N LEU A 158 9.54 15.27 -7.47
CA LEU A 158 10.80 14.71 -7.00
C LEU A 158 11.23 13.61 -7.96
N GLU A 159 12.49 13.64 -8.35
CA GLU A 159 13.07 12.63 -9.24
C GLU A 159 14.10 11.82 -8.46
N LEU A 160 13.99 10.49 -8.54
CA LEU A 160 14.99 9.56 -8.03
C LEU A 160 15.56 8.78 -9.22
N THR A 161 16.86 8.94 -9.47
CA THR A 161 17.56 8.26 -10.56
C THR A 161 18.42 7.13 -10.02
N PHE A 162 18.34 5.97 -10.67
CA PHE A 162 19.03 4.74 -10.31
C PHE A 162 19.75 4.17 -11.53
N SER A 163 20.87 3.48 -11.31
CA SER A 163 21.45 2.57 -12.31
C SER A 163 20.48 1.42 -12.56
N TRP A 164 20.25 1.08 -13.84
CA TRP A 164 19.42 -0.08 -14.18
C TRP A 164 20.04 -1.38 -13.65
N GLU A 165 21.35 -1.54 -13.85
CA GLU A 165 22.07 -2.75 -13.48
C GLU A 165 22.01 -3.01 -11.97
N GLU A 166 22.33 -2.00 -11.16
CA GLU A 166 22.31 -2.11 -9.70
C GLU A 166 20.88 -2.37 -9.21
N LEU A 167 19.90 -1.62 -9.72
CA LEU A 167 18.52 -1.76 -9.28
C LEU A 167 17.92 -3.12 -9.67
N MET A 168 18.24 -3.67 -10.84
CA MET A 168 17.72 -4.97 -11.26
C MET A 168 18.45 -6.16 -10.61
N ALA A 169 19.63 -5.94 -10.01
CA ALA A 169 20.34 -6.95 -9.24
C ALA A 169 19.63 -7.30 -7.92
N ASP A 170 18.87 -6.36 -7.35
CA ASP A 170 18.15 -6.53 -6.09
C ASP A 170 17.01 -7.56 -6.16
N ASP A 171 16.83 -8.28 -5.06
CA ASP A 171 15.67 -9.13 -4.84
C ASP A 171 14.63 -8.34 -4.03
N PHE A 172 13.71 -7.69 -4.75
CA PHE A 172 12.60 -6.88 -4.20
C PHE A 172 11.55 -7.72 -3.47
N ASP A 173 11.96 -8.38 -2.38
CA ASP A 173 11.07 -9.14 -1.50
C ASP A 173 10.58 -8.29 -0.31
N ALA A 174 9.77 -8.90 0.55
CA ALA A 174 9.18 -8.22 1.70
C ALA A 174 10.21 -7.84 2.80
N SER A 175 11.43 -8.37 2.72
CA SER A 175 12.50 -8.11 3.70
C SER A 175 13.37 -6.91 3.31
N LEU A 176 13.41 -6.53 2.04
CA LEU A 176 14.15 -5.36 1.56
C LEU A 176 13.47 -4.08 2.06
N PRO A 177 14.11 -3.28 2.94
CA PRO A 177 13.52 -2.04 3.40
C PRO A 177 13.73 -0.95 2.35
N PHE A 178 12.73 -0.08 2.17
CA PHE A 178 12.75 0.96 1.13
C PHE A 178 13.94 1.92 1.24
N GLN A 179 14.50 2.07 2.45
CA GLN A 179 15.69 2.87 2.68
C GLN A 179 16.93 2.32 1.97
N GLU A 180 17.04 1.01 1.78
CA GLU A 180 18.17 0.43 1.01
C GLU A 180 18.05 0.78 -0.46
N VAL A 181 16.83 0.75 -1.01
CA VAL A 181 16.59 1.22 -2.38
C VAL A 181 16.96 2.70 -2.50
N LEU A 182 16.52 3.55 -1.57
CA LEU A 182 16.94 4.95 -1.55
C LEU A 182 18.47 5.12 -1.47
N ASN A 183 19.16 4.26 -0.72
CA ASN A 183 20.62 4.30 -0.59
C ASN A 183 21.36 3.97 -1.90
N GLN A 184 20.70 3.38 -2.89
CA GLN A 184 21.22 3.15 -4.24
C GLN A 184 20.94 4.30 -5.22
N ALA A 185 20.11 5.28 -4.84
CA ALA A 185 19.82 6.41 -5.72
C ALA A 185 21.11 7.19 -6.05
N GLU A 186 21.45 7.27 -7.33
CA GLU A 186 22.62 7.98 -7.83
C GLU A 186 22.42 9.50 -7.76
N ALA A 187 21.19 9.94 -8.06
CA ALA A 187 20.86 11.36 -8.13
C ALA A 187 19.42 11.63 -7.67
N VAL A 188 19.23 12.83 -7.14
CA VAL A 188 17.94 13.39 -6.79
C VAL A 188 17.73 14.67 -7.59
N GLY A 189 16.63 14.73 -8.33
CA GLY A 189 16.22 15.89 -9.13
C GLY A 189 14.98 16.57 -8.53
N TYR A 190 14.87 17.87 -8.79
CA TYR A 190 13.75 18.69 -8.32
C TYR A 190 13.25 19.54 -9.50
N ALA A 191 11.94 19.61 -9.70
CA ALA A 191 11.39 20.50 -10.73
C ALA A 191 11.54 21.98 -10.33
N LYS A 192 11.48 22.25 -9.01
CA LYS A 192 11.70 23.58 -8.45
C LYS A 192 12.58 23.51 -7.20
N PRO A 193 13.36 24.56 -6.89
CA PRO A 193 14.20 24.58 -5.68
C PRO A 193 13.42 24.32 -4.39
N GLU A 194 12.17 24.78 -4.31
CA GLU A 194 11.35 24.63 -3.11
C GLU A 194 10.88 23.18 -2.88
N ASP A 195 10.93 22.31 -3.91
CA ASP A 195 10.58 20.88 -3.77
C ASP A 195 11.61 20.12 -2.92
N ARG A 196 12.78 20.71 -2.71
CA ARG A 196 13.83 20.17 -1.82
C ARG A 196 13.34 19.91 -0.40
N LYS A 197 12.35 20.69 0.07
CA LYS A 197 11.75 20.51 1.40
C LYS A 197 11.21 19.10 1.62
N LEU A 198 10.80 18.39 0.56
CA LEU A 198 10.35 16.99 0.66
C LEU A 198 11.48 16.07 1.14
N VAL A 199 12.68 16.27 0.60
CA VAL A 199 13.88 15.49 0.98
C VAL A 199 14.41 15.93 2.33
N GLU A 200 14.44 17.23 2.60
CA GLU A 200 14.83 17.75 3.92
C GLU A 200 13.90 17.24 5.02
N GLY A 201 12.59 17.28 4.78
CA GLY A 201 11.57 16.74 5.68
C GLY A 201 11.75 15.25 5.92
N PHE A 202 12.01 14.46 4.87
CA PHE A 202 12.34 13.04 5.00
C PHE A 202 13.61 12.81 5.83
N CYS A 203 14.71 13.48 5.50
CA CYS A 203 16.00 13.25 6.15
C CYS A 203 16.06 13.70 7.61
N ASN A 204 15.15 14.58 8.03
CA ASN A 204 14.97 14.97 9.44
C ASN A 204 14.00 14.05 10.21
N ASP A 205 13.26 13.17 9.52
CA ASP A 205 12.30 12.26 10.13
C ASP A 205 13.01 10.97 10.62
N PRO A 206 12.64 10.43 11.79
CA PRO A 206 13.18 9.16 12.29
C PRO A 206 13.07 7.98 11.31
N ILE A 207 12.11 8.00 10.38
CA ILE A 207 11.94 6.96 9.36
C ILE A 207 13.14 6.86 8.42
N ALA A 208 13.93 7.94 8.26
CA ALA A 208 15.10 7.99 7.39
C ALA A 208 16.39 7.45 8.04
N LYS A 209 16.32 6.93 9.28
CA LYS A 209 17.51 6.52 10.06
C LYS A 209 18.49 5.62 9.30
N THR A 210 18.00 4.69 8.48
CA THR A 210 18.82 3.77 7.69
C THR A 210 19.11 4.28 6.27
N ALA A 211 18.46 5.35 5.82
CA ALA A 211 18.69 6.02 4.54
C ALA A 211 19.83 7.05 4.61
N GLY A 212 20.80 6.88 5.52
CA GLY A 212 21.90 7.82 5.76
C GLY A 212 22.77 8.11 4.52
N PRO A 213 23.17 7.11 3.72
CA PRO A 213 23.83 7.33 2.43
C PRO A 213 23.02 8.21 1.48
N PHE A 214 21.72 7.92 1.31
CA PHE A 214 20.83 8.75 0.51
C PHE A 214 20.79 10.20 1.00
N CYS A 215 20.52 10.41 2.29
CA CYS A 215 20.37 11.74 2.85
C CYS A 215 21.64 12.59 2.75
N ARG A 216 22.83 11.99 2.94
CA ARG A 216 24.10 12.70 2.71
C ARG A 216 24.21 13.19 1.27
N ARG A 217 24.03 12.30 0.28
CA ARG A 217 24.12 12.69 -1.14
C ARG A 217 23.07 13.72 -1.54
N ALA A 218 21.82 13.50 -1.12
CA ALA A 218 20.71 14.35 -1.52
C ALA A 218 20.81 15.77 -0.94
N LEU A 219 21.38 15.92 0.26
CA LEU A 219 21.61 17.22 0.90
C LEU A 219 22.90 17.91 0.41
N ASP A 220 23.94 17.15 0.06
CA ASP A 220 25.24 17.66 -0.41
C ASP A 220 25.27 18.03 -1.91
N SER A 221 24.33 17.50 -2.72
CA SER A 221 24.18 17.80 -4.17
C SER A 221 23.98 19.30 -4.48
N THR A 222 23.77 20.12 -3.45
CA THR A 222 23.69 21.59 -3.51
C THR A 222 24.92 22.33 -4.05
N ARG A 223 26.07 21.68 -4.24
CA ARG A 223 27.24 22.32 -4.85
C ARG A 223 27.35 22.17 -6.38
N GLY A 224 26.50 21.36 -7.03
CA GLY A 224 26.73 20.97 -8.44
C GLY A 224 25.62 21.21 -9.45
N SER A 225 24.35 21.35 -9.06
CA SER A 225 23.23 21.32 -10.02
C SER A 225 22.42 22.62 -10.03
N ALA A 226 23.07 23.72 -10.41
CA ALA A 226 22.39 24.90 -10.96
C ALA A 226 22.37 24.75 -12.50
N GLY A 227 21.61 23.80 -13.01
CA GLY A 227 21.52 23.59 -14.46
C GLY A 227 20.68 22.38 -14.81
N GLY A 228 19.37 22.57 -15.00
CA GLY A 228 18.51 21.45 -15.33
C GLY A 228 17.06 21.80 -15.62
N ARG A 229 16.85 22.46 -16.76
CA ARG A 229 15.63 22.48 -17.59
C ARG A 229 14.31 22.97 -16.96
N ALA A 230 13.98 24.23 -17.26
CA ALA A 230 12.60 24.70 -17.27
C ALA A 230 11.79 23.86 -18.30
N VAL A 231 10.68 23.30 -17.85
CA VAL A 231 9.55 22.89 -18.72
C VAL A 231 8.74 24.13 -19.07
#